data_AF-A0AAD8ZFL3-F1
#
_entry.id   AF-A0AAD8ZFL3-F1
#
_cell.length_a   1.000
_cell.length_b   1.000
_cell.length_c   1.000
_cell.angle_alpha   90.00
_cell.angle_beta   90.00
_cell.angle_gamma   90.00
#
_symmetry.space_group_name_H-M   'P 1'
#
loop_
_entity.id
_entity.type
_entity.pdbx_description
1 polymer ?
#
loop_
_entity_poly.entity_id
_entity_poly.type
_entity_poly.pdbx_seq_one_letter_code
_entity_poly.pdbx_strand_id
1 'polypeptide(L)'
;MHITYSRDAFISISLHNTHLKPLLIPDPSWNRLRPRAHRKFRPFYLPQEFTSVIVNTVYIPLQVNMDTELCELHEALIQFQVQHRDTALIVVGDFNSANLKHAGPNLYQHISFPTRGKRTLDHCYNPYKNSYKALAHPPFGKSDHAAIFLIPKYKRETPVQREVKRWTDQSVAALQDALGDANGDMFWCSTNDVSELTEAVVGYIGKLVDDTIPRATIKTLPNQML
;
A
#
# COMPACT_ATOMS: atom_id res chain seq x y z
N MET A 1 -8.56 -8.51 -8.36
CA MET A 1 -9.52 -8.50 -7.24
C MET A 1 -10.90 -8.47 -7.87
N HIS A 2 -11.63 -9.58 -7.85
CA HIS A 2 -12.97 -9.70 -8.41
C HIS A 2 -13.96 -9.36 -7.30
N ILE A 3 -14.75 -8.30 -7.44
CA ILE A 3 -15.74 -7.89 -6.43
C ILE A 3 -17.11 -8.15 -7.04
N THR A 4 -17.86 -9.04 -6.40
CA THR A 4 -19.20 -9.42 -6.85
C THR A 4 -20.24 -8.64 -6.06
N TYR A 5 -21.30 -8.16 -6.71
CA TYR A 5 -22.45 -7.59 -6.04
C TYR A 5 -23.72 -8.27 -6.56
N SER A 6 -24.57 -8.69 -5.64
CA SER A 6 -25.96 -9.07 -5.89
C SER A 6 -26.77 -8.63 -4.68
N ARG A 7 -27.93 -8.00 -4.93
CA ARG A 7 -28.87 -7.55 -3.90
C ARG A 7 -29.31 -8.66 -2.93
N ASP A 8 -29.18 -9.92 -3.33
CA ASP A 8 -29.63 -11.07 -2.54
C ASP A 8 -28.52 -12.03 -2.09
N ALA A 9 -27.25 -11.89 -2.51
CA ALA A 9 -26.21 -12.82 -2.07
C ALA A 9 -24.77 -12.38 -2.41
N PHE A 10 -23.91 -12.34 -1.39
CA PHE A 10 -22.44 -12.45 -1.46
C PHE A 10 -21.62 -11.41 -2.24
N ILE A 11 -20.87 -10.60 -1.50
CA ILE A 11 -19.62 -9.99 -1.93
C ILE A 11 -18.53 -11.06 -1.86
N SER A 12 -18.22 -11.68 -3.00
CA SER A 12 -17.00 -12.46 -3.18
C SER A 12 -15.89 -11.52 -3.64
N ILE A 13 -14.82 -11.36 -2.84
CA ILE A 13 -13.60 -10.64 -3.21
C ILE A 13 -12.52 -11.64 -3.65
N SER A 14 -12.53 -12.12 -4.90
CA SER A 14 -11.48 -13.05 -5.35
C SER A 14 -10.22 -12.28 -5.72
N LEU A 15 -9.15 -12.38 -4.92
CA LEU A 15 -7.83 -11.93 -5.33
C LEU A 15 -7.20 -13.04 -6.17
N HIS A 16 -7.00 -12.81 -7.47
CA HIS A 16 -6.17 -13.72 -8.27
C HIS A 16 -4.80 -13.79 -7.61
N ASN A 17 -4.39 -15.00 -7.23
CA ASN A 17 -3.16 -15.39 -6.50
C ASN A 17 -3.26 -15.53 -4.98
N THR A 18 -4.46 -15.49 -4.37
CA THR A 18 -4.66 -16.03 -3.02
C THR A 18 -5.85 -17.00 -3.06
N HIS A 19 -5.69 -18.22 -2.53
CA HIS A 19 -6.78 -19.23 -2.47
C HIS A 19 -7.92 -18.84 -1.49
N LEU A 20 -8.00 -17.57 -1.09
CA LEU A 20 -9.00 -17.08 -0.15
C LEU A 20 -10.15 -16.44 -0.95
N LYS A 21 -11.36 -16.99 -0.81
CA LYS A 21 -12.63 -16.36 -1.24
C LYS A 21 -13.26 -15.70 -0.01
N PRO A 22 -13.11 -14.39 0.22
CA PRO A 22 -13.84 -13.68 1.25
C PRO A 22 -15.26 -13.48 0.73
N LEU A 23 -16.23 -14.15 1.37
CA LEU A 23 -17.66 -13.91 1.19
C LEU A 23 -18.13 -12.93 2.28
N LEU A 24 -18.71 -11.78 1.90
CA LEU A 24 -19.45 -10.89 2.80
C LEU A 24 -20.89 -10.79 2.29
N ILE A 25 -21.90 -11.16 3.06
CA ILE A 25 -23.30 -11.03 2.64
C ILE A 25 -23.82 -9.70 3.18
N PRO A 26 -24.30 -8.75 2.34
CA PRO A 26 -25.14 -7.67 2.83
C PRO A 26 -26.50 -8.25 3.22
N ASP A 27 -26.94 -8.06 4.47
CA ASP A 27 -28.26 -8.55 4.90
C ASP A 27 -29.35 -7.48 4.67
N PRO A 28 -30.56 -7.86 4.21
CA PRO A 28 -31.61 -6.90 3.84
C PRO A 28 -32.22 -6.12 5.02
N SER A 29 -31.96 -6.52 6.27
CA SER A 29 -32.53 -5.90 7.49
C SER A 29 -31.78 -4.65 8.00
N TRP A 30 -30.85 -4.11 7.20
CA TRP A 30 -29.86 -3.14 7.66
C TRP A 30 -30.44 -1.72 7.71
N ASN A 31 -31.16 -1.43 8.79
CA ASN A 31 -31.87 -0.15 9.02
C ASN A 31 -30.98 1.04 9.42
N ARG A 32 -29.64 1.00 9.23
CA ARG A 32 -28.79 2.16 9.53
C ARG A 32 -27.43 2.08 8.85
N LEU A 33 -27.09 3.14 8.12
CA LEU A 33 -25.85 3.38 7.41
C LEU A 33 -24.69 3.50 8.40
N ARG A 34 -23.92 2.42 8.52
CA ARG A 34 -22.55 2.44 9.06
C ARG A 34 -21.71 1.54 8.16
N PRO A 35 -20.37 1.67 8.14
CA PRO A 35 -19.49 0.64 7.60
C PRO A 35 -19.60 -0.62 8.47
N ARG A 36 -20.67 -1.39 8.27
CA ARG A 36 -21.05 -2.52 9.13
C ARG A 36 -20.41 -3.84 8.69
N ALA A 37 -19.79 -3.87 7.52
CA ALA A 37 -18.97 -4.97 7.06
C ALA A 37 -17.63 -4.41 6.56
N HIS A 38 -16.64 -4.43 7.45
CA HIS A 38 -15.24 -4.19 7.09
C HIS A 38 -14.45 -5.45 7.39
N ARG A 39 -13.60 -5.86 6.45
CA ARG A 39 -12.73 -7.02 6.64
C ARG A 39 -11.28 -6.62 6.40
N LYS A 40 -10.48 -6.80 7.45
CA LYS A 40 -9.02 -6.70 7.36
C LYS A 40 -8.45 -8.04 6.96
N PHE A 41 -7.56 -8.05 5.97
CA PHE A 41 -6.84 -9.26 5.56
C PHE A 41 -5.47 -8.90 4.99
N ARG A 42 -4.61 -9.92 4.87
CA ARG A 42 -3.25 -9.80 4.34
C ARG A 42 -3.10 -10.63 3.08
N PRO A 43 -3.26 -10.04 1.88
CA PRO A 43 -2.98 -10.75 0.64
C PRO A 43 -1.53 -11.23 0.60
N PHE A 44 -1.27 -12.38 -0.04
CA PHE A 44 0.11 -12.84 -0.30
C PHE A 44 0.91 -11.82 -1.12
N TYR A 45 0.23 -11.04 -1.96
CA TYR A 45 0.83 -9.99 -2.78
C TYR A 45 0.21 -8.64 -2.42
N LEU A 46 0.97 -7.86 -1.66
CA LEU A 46 0.61 -6.52 -1.24
C LEU A 46 1.77 -5.56 -1.55
N PRO A 47 1.50 -4.30 -1.92
CA PRO A 47 2.53 -3.27 -1.96
C PRO A 47 3.26 -3.18 -0.61
N GLN A 48 4.57 -2.93 -0.64
CA GLN A 48 5.41 -2.93 0.56
C GLN A 48 4.99 -1.88 1.59
N GLU A 49 4.37 -0.81 1.13
CA GLU A 49 3.88 0.30 1.93
C GLU A 49 2.71 -0.12 2.84
N PHE A 50 2.08 -1.27 2.58
CA PHE A 50 0.95 -1.76 3.35
C PHE A 50 1.26 -3.10 4.01
N THR A 51 0.81 -3.23 5.26
CA THR A 51 0.87 -4.48 6.03
C THR A 51 -0.39 -5.32 5.87
N SER A 52 -1.48 -4.70 5.40
CA SER A 52 -2.79 -5.33 5.21
C SER A 52 -3.71 -4.46 4.35
N VAL A 53 -4.87 -5.00 4.00
CA VAL A 53 -5.96 -4.30 3.31
C VAL A 53 -7.21 -4.35 4.18
N ILE A 54 -7.93 -3.24 4.28
CA ILE A 54 -9.29 -3.18 4.79
C ILE A 54 -10.22 -2.88 3.62
N VAL A 55 -11.21 -3.75 3.44
CA VAL A 55 -12.31 -3.49 2.50
C VAL A 55 -13.56 -3.19 3.30
N ASN A 56 -14.13 -2.00 3.06
CA ASN A 56 -15.42 -1.55 3.56
C ASN A 56 -16.46 -1.71 2.47
N THR A 57 -17.52 -2.46 2.75
CA THR A 57 -18.66 -2.60 1.83
C THR A 57 -19.82 -1.73 2.26
N VAL A 58 -20.32 -0.91 1.34
CA VAL A 58 -21.32 0.13 1.58
C VAL A 58 -22.53 -0.10 0.67
N TYR A 59 -23.73 0.08 1.24
CA TYR A 59 -24.98 0.17 0.49
C TYR A 59 -25.71 1.43 0.93
N ILE A 60 -26.03 2.32 -0.01
CA ILE A 60 -26.78 3.56 0.28
C ILE A 60 -28.18 3.47 -0.30
N PRO A 61 -29.23 3.35 0.53
CA PRO A 61 -30.62 3.34 0.06
C PRO A 61 -31.02 4.64 -0.67
N LEU A 62 -32.02 4.54 -1.55
CA LEU A 62 -32.49 5.65 -2.40
C LEU A 62 -33.17 6.81 -1.63
N GLN A 63 -33.63 6.59 -0.40
CA GLN A 63 -34.49 7.51 0.36
C GLN A 63 -33.77 8.18 1.54
N VAL A 64 -32.46 8.32 1.43
CA VAL A 64 -31.58 8.74 2.52
C VAL A 64 -31.30 10.24 2.44
N ASN A 65 -31.15 10.89 3.60
CA ASN A 65 -30.61 12.24 3.65
C ASN A 65 -29.12 12.20 3.29
N MET A 66 -28.82 12.52 2.04
CA MET A 66 -27.50 12.34 1.41
C MET A 66 -26.39 13.07 2.16
N ASP A 67 -26.65 14.28 2.67
CA ASP A 67 -25.62 15.12 3.28
C ASP A 67 -25.17 14.56 4.62
N THR A 68 -26.12 14.23 5.50
CA THR A 68 -25.82 13.66 6.83
C THR A 68 -25.08 12.34 6.69
N GLU A 69 -25.49 11.52 5.74
CA GLU A 69 -25.08 10.12 5.66
C GLU A 69 -23.74 9.95 4.94
N LEU A 70 -23.46 10.82 3.96
CA LEU A 70 -22.13 10.93 3.39
C LEU A 70 -21.13 11.51 4.39
N CYS A 71 -21.53 12.46 5.22
CA CYS A 71 -20.69 12.99 6.30
C CYS A 71 -20.37 11.91 7.34
N GLU A 72 -21.37 11.17 7.83
CA GLU A 72 -21.15 10.07 8.79
C GLU A 72 -20.24 8.97 8.22
N LEU A 73 -20.45 8.60 6.95
CA LEU A 73 -19.58 7.65 6.27
C LEU A 73 -18.15 8.20 6.15
N HIS A 74 -17.98 9.47 5.80
CA HIS A 74 -16.67 10.09 5.67
C HIS A 74 -15.90 10.09 6.99
N GLU A 75 -16.55 10.50 8.09
CA GLU A 75 -15.97 10.49 9.43
C GLU A 75 -15.53 9.09 9.85
N ALA A 76 -16.37 8.07 9.60
CA ALA A 76 -16.02 6.69 9.90
C ALA A 76 -14.80 6.22 9.09
N LEU A 77 -14.68 6.62 7.82
CA LEU A 77 -13.52 6.30 6.99
C LEU A 77 -12.24 6.99 7.49
N ILE A 78 -12.32 8.25 7.91
CA ILE A 78 -11.19 8.96 8.53
C ILE A 78 -10.72 8.22 9.78
N GLN A 79 -11.65 7.83 10.67
CA GLN A 79 -11.31 7.08 11.88
C GLN A 79 -10.57 5.77 11.56
N PHE A 80 -11.02 5.03 10.54
CA PHE A 80 -10.29 3.83 10.08
C PHE A 80 -8.89 4.12 9.57
N GLN A 81 -8.70 5.21 8.83
CA GLN A 81 -7.37 5.61 8.34
C GLN A 81 -6.43 5.98 9.50
N VAL A 82 -6.94 6.70 10.50
CA VAL A 82 -6.18 7.07 11.70
C VAL A 82 -5.78 5.83 12.51
N GLN A 83 -6.71 4.90 12.72
CA GLN A 83 -6.48 3.68 13.49
C GLN A 83 -5.57 2.66 12.76
N HIS A 84 -5.49 2.73 11.44
CA HIS A 84 -4.79 1.74 10.62
C HIS A 84 -3.90 2.38 9.55
N ARG A 85 -2.92 3.20 9.96
CA ARG A 85 -2.03 3.94 9.04
C ARG A 85 -1.33 3.08 7.99
N ASP A 86 -0.91 1.86 8.35
CA ASP A 86 -0.17 0.97 7.44
C ASP A 86 -1.10 -0.04 6.73
N THR A 87 -2.37 0.32 6.54
CA THR A 87 -3.40 -0.55 5.96
C THR A 87 -4.07 0.13 4.79
N ALA A 88 -4.06 -0.51 3.62
CA ALA A 88 -4.73 0.02 2.44
C ALA A 88 -6.25 0.01 2.65
N LEU A 89 -6.89 1.17 2.52
CA LEU A 89 -8.34 1.32 2.59
C LEU A 89 -8.98 1.19 1.20
N ILE A 90 -9.98 0.34 1.08
CA ILE A 90 -10.83 0.20 -0.11
C ILE A 90 -12.29 0.29 0.33
N VAL A 91 -13.07 1.16 -0.28
CA VAL A 91 -14.50 1.34 -0.01
C VAL A 91 -15.28 1.01 -1.27
N VAL A 92 -16.17 0.02 -1.23
CA VAL A 92 -16.88 -0.50 -2.41
C VAL A 92 -18.34 -0.76 -2.13
N GLY A 93 -19.18 -0.74 -3.16
CA GLY A 93 -20.56 -1.20 -3.07
C GLY A 93 -21.50 -0.34 -3.90
N ASP A 94 -22.80 -0.44 -3.62
CA ASP A 94 -23.86 0.26 -4.35
C ASP A 94 -24.23 1.56 -3.63
N PHE A 95 -23.84 2.68 -4.22
CA PHE A 95 -24.07 4.01 -3.72
C PHE A 95 -25.38 4.62 -4.23
N ASN A 96 -26.09 3.92 -5.13
CA ASN A 96 -27.28 4.41 -5.81
C ASN A 96 -27.09 5.80 -6.44
N SER A 97 -27.53 6.86 -5.75
CA SER A 97 -27.42 8.26 -6.21
C SER A 97 -26.30 9.03 -5.51
N ALA A 98 -25.59 8.41 -4.57
CA ALA A 98 -24.61 9.05 -3.70
C ALA A 98 -23.23 9.12 -4.33
N ASN A 99 -22.50 10.18 -3.99
CA ASN A 99 -21.16 10.38 -4.49
C ASN A 99 -20.25 10.96 -3.40
N LEU A 100 -19.29 10.15 -2.94
CA LEU A 100 -18.37 10.54 -1.88
C LEU A 100 -17.36 11.62 -2.29
N LYS A 101 -17.25 11.96 -3.58
CA LYS A 101 -16.31 13.00 -4.01
C LYS A 101 -16.54 14.34 -3.30
N HIS A 102 -17.80 14.65 -2.96
CA HIS A 102 -18.15 15.91 -2.29
C HIS A 102 -17.82 15.87 -0.80
N ALA A 103 -18.03 14.73 -0.13
CA ALA A 103 -17.78 14.58 1.30
C ALA A 103 -16.32 14.24 1.62
N GLY A 104 -15.58 13.63 0.69
CA GLY A 104 -14.20 13.17 0.88
C GLY A 104 -13.32 13.48 -0.33
N PRO A 105 -12.75 14.69 -0.44
CA PRO A 105 -11.93 15.08 -1.59
C PRO A 105 -10.67 14.23 -1.77
N ASN A 106 -10.21 13.59 -0.71
CA ASN A 106 -9.04 12.69 -0.72
C ASN A 106 -9.37 11.26 -1.16
N LEU A 107 -10.63 10.96 -1.52
CA LEU A 107 -11.05 9.65 -1.98
C LEU A 107 -11.29 9.65 -3.49
N TYR A 108 -10.53 8.83 -4.21
CA TYR A 108 -10.60 8.70 -5.66
C TYR A 108 -11.51 7.56 -6.07
N GLN A 109 -12.50 7.85 -6.93
CA GLN A 109 -13.40 6.87 -7.51
C GLN A 109 -12.76 6.16 -8.72
N HIS A 110 -12.81 4.83 -8.75
CA HIS A 110 -12.15 4.01 -9.79
C HIS A 110 -13.11 3.36 -10.80
N ILE A 111 -14.43 3.47 -10.61
CA ILE A 111 -15.45 2.95 -11.54
C ILE A 111 -16.08 4.12 -12.29
N SER A 112 -16.03 4.05 -13.62
CA SER A 112 -16.48 5.11 -14.54
C SER A 112 -17.39 4.62 -15.66
N PHE A 113 -17.90 3.39 -15.57
CA PHE A 113 -18.79 2.80 -16.57
C PHE A 113 -20.16 2.48 -15.95
N PRO A 114 -21.23 2.34 -16.75
CA PRO A 114 -22.54 1.95 -16.24
C PRO A 114 -22.52 0.57 -15.59
N THR A 115 -23.06 0.48 -14.38
CA THR A 115 -23.14 -0.77 -13.62
C THR A 115 -24.56 -1.28 -13.54
N ARG A 116 -25.57 -0.45 -13.81
CA ARG A 116 -26.98 -0.86 -13.97
C ARG A 116 -27.64 -0.05 -15.08
N GLY A 117 -27.98 -0.71 -16.19
CA GLY A 117 -28.49 -0.02 -17.38
C GLY A 117 -27.52 1.07 -17.86
N LYS A 118 -27.98 2.33 -17.88
CA LYS A 118 -27.14 3.49 -18.25
C LYS A 118 -26.52 4.22 -17.04
N ARG A 119 -26.74 3.74 -15.82
CA ARG A 119 -26.30 4.41 -14.58
C ARG A 119 -25.09 3.70 -13.97
N THR A 120 -24.18 4.47 -13.40
CA THR A 120 -23.10 3.97 -12.52
C THR A 120 -23.58 4.10 -11.08
N LEU A 121 -24.01 3.00 -10.48
CA LEU A 121 -24.49 2.97 -9.09
C LEU A 121 -23.41 2.43 -8.15
N ASP A 122 -22.61 1.49 -8.64
CA ASP A 122 -21.55 0.89 -7.87
C ASP A 122 -20.30 1.76 -7.94
N HIS A 123 -19.70 2.04 -6.79
CA HIS A 123 -18.49 2.84 -6.69
C HIS A 123 -17.40 2.08 -5.93
N CYS A 124 -16.17 2.51 -6.19
CA CYS A 124 -14.96 2.02 -5.55
C CYS A 124 -14.10 3.24 -5.25
N TYR A 125 -13.93 3.55 -3.97
CA TYR A 125 -13.13 4.66 -3.48
C TYR A 125 -11.91 4.16 -2.72
N ASN A 126 -10.79 4.88 -2.86
CA ASN A 126 -9.65 4.76 -1.98
C ASN A 126 -8.79 6.05 -2.01
N PRO A 127 -7.83 6.20 -1.08
CA PRO A 127 -6.98 7.40 -1.04
C PRO A 127 -5.94 7.51 -2.16
N TYR A 128 -5.82 6.49 -3.01
CA TYR A 128 -4.72 6.38 -3.98
C TYR A 128 -5.22 6.59 -5.40
N LYS A 129 -4.83 7.72 -6.00
CA LYS A 129 -5.19 8.06 -7.37
C LYS A 129 -4.67 6.99 -8.33
N ASN A 130 -5.48 6.63 -9.33
CA ASN A 130 -5.10 5.66 -10.36
C ASN A 130 -4.62 4.30 -9.82
N SER A 131 -5.05 3.88 -8.64
CA SER A 131 -4.64 2.60 -8.03
C SER A 131 -5.31 1.37 -8.64
N TYR A 132 -6.49 1.52 -9.26
CA TYR A 132 -7.19 0.42 -9.92
C TYR A 132 -7.62 0.76 -11.35
N LYS A 133 -7.70 -0.28 -12.19
CA LYS A 133 -8.47 -0.31 -13.44
C LYS A 133 -9.71 -1.16 -13.19
N ALA A 134 -10.90 -0.58 -13.34
CA ALA A 134 -12.15 -1.32 -13.27
C ALA A 134 -12.53 -1.86 -14.67
N LEU A 135 -13.01 -3.10 -14.72
CA LEU A 135 -13.59 -3.72 -15.91
C LEU A 135 -15.00 -4.22 -15.59
N ALA A 136 -15.92 -4.01 -16.53
CA ALA A 136 -17.26 -4.57 -16.46
C ALA A 136 -17.24 -6.03 -16.90
N HIS A 137 -17.99 -6.87 -16.19
CA HIS A 137 -18.29 -8.24 -16.55
C HIS A 137 -19.82 -8.45 -16.57
N PRO A 138 -20.31 -9.48 -17.28
CA PRO A 138 -21.72 -9.82 -17.27
C PRO A 138 -22.25 -9.95 -15.83
N PRO A 139 -23.51 -9.55 -15.58
CA PRO A 139 -24.17 -9.77 -14.30
C PRO A 139 -24.08 -11.24 -13.86
N PHE A 140 -23.91 -11.47 -12.56
CA PHE A 140 -23.94 -12.83 -12.03
C PHE A 140 -25.37 -13.26 -11.71
N GLY A 141 -25.74 -14.44 -12.21
CA GLY A 141 -27.04 -15.05 -11.93
C GLY A 141 -28.20 -14.14 -12.35
N LYS A 142 -29.02 -13.73 -11.38
CA LYS A 142 -30.20 -12.87 -11.58
C LYS A 142 -29.94 -11.40 -11.25
N SER A 143 -28.70 -11.01 -10.98
CA SER A 143 -28.37 -9.60 -10.70
C SER A 143 -28.69 -8.74 -11.92
N ASP A 144 -29.25 -7.56 -11.68
CA ASP A 144 -29.41 -6.52 -12.69
C ASP A 144 -28.23 -5.54 -12.71
N HIS A 145 -27.24 -5.76 -11.83
CA HIS A 145 -25.97 -5.04 -11.82
C HIS A 145 -24.88 -5.84 -12.55
N ALA A 146 -24.07 -5.13 -13.32
CA ALA A 146 -22.85 -5.66 -13.91
C ALA A 146 -21.86 -6.05 -12.80
N ALA A 147 -21.15 -7.15 -13.02
CA ALA A 147 -20.03 -7.52 -12.20
C ALA A 147 -18.83 -6.59 -12.45
N ILE A 148 -18.02 -6.38 -11.41
CA ILE A 148 -16.89 -5.44 -11.49
C ILE A 148 -15.59 -6.15 -11.12
N PHE A 149 -14.67 -6.17 -12.07
CA PHE A 149 -13.33 -6.68 -11.85
C PHE A 149 -12.34 -5.52 -11.67
N LEU A 150 -11.75 -5.43 -10.48
CA LEU A 150 -10.74 -4.43 -10.15
C LEU A 150 -9.34 -5.03 -10.32
N ILE A 151 -8.58 -4.46 -11.26
CA ILE A 151 -7.19 -4.79 -11.51
C ILE A 151 -6.32 -3.73 -10.82
N PRO A 152 -5.50 -4.10 -9.81
CA PRO A 152 -4.56 -3.16 -9.23
C PRO A 152 -3.57 -2.71 -10.29
N LYS A 153 -3.30 -1.40 -10.35
CA LYS A 153 -2.29 -0.80 -11.23
C LYS A 153 -0.89 -0.75 -10.59
N TYR A 154 -0.76 -1.27 -9.37
CA TYR A 154 0.52 -1.38 -8.69
C TYR A 154 1.53 -2.16 -9.54
N LYS A 155 2.64 -1.50 -9.86
CA LYS A 155 3.79 -2.15 -10.49
C LYS A 155 4.80 -2.45 -9.39
N ARG A 156 5.10 -3.72 -9.16
CA ARG A 156 6.29 -4.09 -8.41
C ARG A 156 7.49 -3.62 -9.21
N GLU A 157 8.25 -2.67 -8.67
CA GLU A 157 9.56 -2.40 -9.22
C GLU A 157 10.46 -3.62 -9.01
N THR A 158 11.26 -3.93 -10.01
CA THR A 158 12.23 -5.02 -9.91
C THR A 158 13.19 -4.72 -8.76
N PRO A 159 13.43 -5.67 -7.84
CA PRO A 159 14.41 -5.45 -6.79
C PRO A 159 15.75 -5.06 -7.41
N VAL A 160 16.24 -3.89 -7.03
CA VAL A 160 17.55 -3.40 -7.42
C VAL A 160 18.56 -4.12 -6.53
N GLN A 161 19.54 -4.76 -7.17
CA GLN A 161 20.69 -5.26 -6.45
C GLN A 161 21.67 -4.10 -6.25
N ARG A 162 22.08 -3.88 -5.00
CA ARG A 162 23.20 -2.98 -4.71
C ARG A 162 24.19 -3.68 -3.80
N GLU A 163 25.48 -3.43 -4.02
CA GLU A 163 26.51 -3.84 -3.09
C GLU A 163 26.57 -2.87 -1.92
N VAL A 164 26.64 -3.41 -0.71
CA VAL A 164 26.84 -2.65 0.52
C VAL A 164 27.98 -3.27 1.31
N LYS A 165 28.66 -2.44 2.11
CA LYS A 165 29.62 -2.92 3.11
C LYS A 165 28.86 -3.69 4.19
N ARG A 166 29.28 -4.93 4.44
CA ARG A 166 28.67 -5.82 5.43
C ARG A 166 29.42 -5.71 6.74
N TRP A 167 28.87 -4.91 7.65
CA TRP A 167 29.39 -4.73 9.00
C TRP A 167 28.92 -5.88 9.88
N THR A 168 29.84 -6.75 10.28
CA THR A 168 29.65 -7.79 11.30
C THR A 168 30.60 -7.52 12.47
N ASP A 169 30.32 -8.10 13.63
CA ASP A 169 31.22 -8.00 14.80
C ASP A 169 32.64 -8.44 14.43
N GLN A 170 32.76 -9.48 13.59
CA GLN A 170 34.05 -9.96 13.08
C GLN A 170 34.75 -8.95 12.16
N SER A 171 34.03 -8.32 11.22
CA SER A 171 34.66 -7.33 10.32
C SER A 171 35.03 -6.04 11.06
N VAL A 172 34.24 -5.68 12.07
CA VAL A 172 34.52 -4.53 12.94
C VAL A 172 35.76 -4.82 13.78
N ALA A 173 35.86 -6.00 14.40
CA ALA A 173 37.05 -6.40 15.15
C ALA A 173 38.31 -6.40 14.26
N ALA A 174 38.22 -6.98 13.06
CA ALA A 174 39.34 -6.97 12.12
C ALA A 174 39.77 -5.55 11.71
N LEU A 175 38.82 -4.62 11.53
CA LEU A 175 39.13 -3.23 11.24
C LEU A 175 39.76 -2.51 12.43
N GLN A 176 39.30 -2.81 13.64
CA GLN A 176 39.90 -2.28 14.88
C GLN A 176 41.34 -2.76 15.05
N ASP A 177 41.60 -4.05 14.81
CA ASP A 177 42.96 -4.61 14.85
C ASP A 177 43.85 -3.94 13.81
N ALA A 178 43.38 -3.80 12.56
CA ALA A 178 44.14 -3.15 11.48
C ALA A 178 44.44 -1.66 11.76
N LEU A 179 43.53 -0.95 12.43
CA LEU A 179 43.74 0.42 12.89
C LEU A 179 44.70 0.48 14.08
N GLY A 180 44.67 -0.52 14.98
CA GLY A 180 45.58 -0.62 16.12
C GLY A 180 47.03 -0.89 15.72
N ASP A 181 47.24 -1.63 14.63
CA ASP A 181 48.56 -1.92 14.06
C ASP A 181 49.12 -0.77 13.20
N ALA A 182 48.28 0.24 12.88
CA ALA A 182 48.69 1.35 12.03
C ALA A 182 49.65 2.30 12.76
N ASN A 183 50.79 2.60 12.14
CA ASN A 183 51.74 3.58 12.66
C ASN A 183 51.25 5.01 12.41
N GLY A 184 50.42 5.55 13.31
CA GLY A 184 49.82 6.88 13.20
C GLY A 184 50.83 8.04 13.10
N ASP A 185 52.05 7.86 13.59
CA ASP A 185 53.10 8.89 13.54
C ASP A 185 53.54 9.21 12.10
N MET A 186 53.31 8.29 11.14
CA MET A 186 53.64 8.50 9.74
C MET A 186 52.88 9.67 9.09
N PHE A 187 51.68 9.99 9.59
CA PHE A 187 50.86 11.07 9.05
C PHE A 187 51.40 12.43 9.49
N TRP A 188 51.77 12.57 10.76
CA TRP A 188 52.31 13.80 11.33
C TRP A 188 53.68 14.19 10.79
N CYS A 189 54.48 13.19 10.38
CA CYS A 189 55.79 13.45 9.75
C CYS A 189 55.70 13.79 8.25
N SER A 190 54.53 13.68 7.63
CA SER A 190 54.38 13.79 6.17
C SER A 190 54.01 15.19 5.68
N THR A 191 53.32 16.00 6.49
CA THR A 191 52.90 17.35 6.13
C THR A 191 52.62 18.20 7.37
N ASN A 192 52.83 19.51 7.25
CA ASN A 192 52.42 20.50 8.27
C ASN A 192 51.08 21.17 7.91
N ASP A 193 50.49 20.83 6.75
CA ASP A 193 49.19 21.33 6.34
C ASP A 193 48.07 20.42 6.88
N VAL A 194 47.10 21.04 7.55
CA VAL A 194 46.01 20.32 8.22
C VAL A 194 45.04 19.71 7.20
N SER A 195 44.87 20.33 6.03
CA SER A 195 43.99 19.81 4.98
C SER A 195 44.58 18.55 4.36
N GLU A 196 45.86 18.60 3.99
CA GLU A 196 46.61 17.45 3.45
C GLU A 196 46.66 16.29 4.46
N LEU A 197 46.89 16.60 5.74
CA LEU A 197 46.84 15.59 6.80
C LEU A 197 45.46 14.92 6.89
N THR A 198 44.39 15.73 6.83
CA THR A 198 43.01 15.22 6.91
C THR A 198 42.70 14.32 5.72
N GLU A 199 43.11 14.72 4.50
CA GLU A 199 42.94 13.90 3.30
C GLU A 199 43.70 12.58 3.39
N ALA A 200 44.94 12.61 3.88
CA ALA A 200 45.76 11.41 4.06
C ALA A 200 45.14 10.42 5.06
N VAL A 201 44.67 10.91 6.22
CA VAL A 201 44.04 10.08 7.25
C VAL A 201 42.70 9.52 6.76
N VAL A 202 41.85 10.36 6.16
CA VAL A 202 40.55 9.92 5.61
C VAL A 202 40.76 8.90 4.48
N GLY A 203 41.72 9.13 3.59
CA GLY A 203 42.07 8.20 2.51
C GLY A 203 42.58 6.86 3.05
N TYR A 204 43.44 6.89 4.06
CA TYR A 204 43.96 5.68 4.71
C TYR A 204 42.85 4.86 5.39
N ILE A 205 41.99 5.52 6.18
CA ILE A 205 40.83 4.85 6.80
C ILE A 205 39.91 4.30 5.72
N GLY A 206 39.63 5.07 4.67
CA GLY A 206 38.82 4.63 3.54
C GLY A 206 39.35 3.33 2.92
N LYS A 207 40.68 3.26 2.69
CA LYS A 207 41.36 2.07 2.19
C LYS A 207 41.25 0.90 3.15
N LEU A 208 41.53 1.09 4.44
CA LEU A 208 41.40 0.02 5.44
C LEU A 208 39.98 -0.54 5.50
N VAL A 209 38.97 0.32 5.42
CA VAL A 209 37.57 -0.12 5.37
C VAL A 209 37.29 -0.93 4.10
N ASP A 210 37.84 -0.53 2.95
CA ASP A 210 37.67 -1.27 1.69
C ASP A 210 38.41 -2.63 1.68
N ASP A 211 39.57 -2.71 2.31
CA ASP A 211 40.38 -3.93 2.41
C ASP A 211 39.81 -4.92 3.45
N THR A 212 39.21 -4.41 4.52
CA THR A 212 38.82 -5.23 5.68
C THR A 212 37.33 -5.57 5.70
N ILE A 213 36.46 -4.68 5.24
CA ILE A 213 35.01 -4.88 5.34
C ILE A 213 34.49 -5.60 4.09
N PRO A 214 33.95 -6.83 4.23
CA PRO A 214 33.45 -7.57 3.09
C PRO A 214 32.24 -6.89 2.45
N ARG A 215 32.12 -6.98 1.13
CA ARG A 215 30.94 -6.53 0.39
C ARG A 215 29.87 -7.61 0.38
N ALA A 216 28.61 -7.20 0.47
CA ALA A 216 27.46 -8.07 0.30
C ALA A 216 26.46 -7.44 -0.67
N THR A 217 25.92 -8.26 -1.56
CA THR A 217 24.83 -7.86 -2.43
C THR A 217 23.52 -7.93 -1.67
N ILE A 218 22.84 -6.80 -1.53
CA ILE A 218 21.48 -6.75 -0.99
C ILE A 218 20.48 -6.48 -2.11
N LYS A 219 19.32 -7.13 -2.01
CA LYS A 219 18.16 -6.81 -2.84
C LYS A 219 17.35 -5.74 -2.15
N THR A 220 17.38 -4.53 -2.69
CA THR A 220 16.51 -3.43 -2.27
C THR A 220 15.36 -3.29 -3.25
N LEU A 221 14.14 -3.43 -2.75
CA LEU A 221 12.95 -3.05 -3.50
C LEU A 221 12.83 -1.53 -3.43
N PRO A 222 12.71 -0.82 -4.56
CA PRO A 222 12.46 0.62 -4.54
C PRO A 222 11.14 0.90 -3.81
N ASN A 223 11.17 1.81 -2.83
CA ASN A 223 9.96 2.34 -2.21
C ASN A 223 9.39 3.40 -3.13
N GLN A 224 8.16 3.23 -3.63
CA GLN A 224 7.41 4.39 -4.10
C GLN A 224 6.70 4.98 -2.88
N MET A 225 7.03 6.23 -2.55
CA MET A 225 6.03 7.07 -1.88
C MET A 225 4.90 7.27 -2.90
N LEU A 226 3.75 6.63 -2.65
CA LEU A 226 2.49 6.87 -3.34
C LEU A 226 2.00 8.31 -3.16
#